data_AF-A0A2D6L463-F1
#
_entry.id   AF-A0A2D6L463-F1
#
_cell.length_a   1.000
_cell.length_b   1.000
_cell.length_c   1.000
_cell.angle_alpha   90.00
_cell.angle_beta   90.00
_cell.angle_gamma   90.00
#
_symmetry.space_group_name_H-M   'P 1'
#
loop_
_entity.id
_entity.type
_entity.pdbx_description
1 polymer ?
#
loop_
_entity_poly.entity_id
_entity_poly.type
_entity_poly.pdbx_seq_one_letter_code
_entity_poly.pdbx_strand_id
1 'polypeptide(L)'
;DGDDDYAEFKCILELKVTEEIIGGKGFRYAYWQCYDKEEEKQGGEASCKLSRTWKKYATEFCQEKCNEDNSKCGVTSFSIIEECYLDLGEKEVVFASSIEEEKKQGKKIIEEILICKDSCPFDGKCYPFGHRKSEKFCSDTGFFIEQLKGDAVCENNFECSSNLCVDSQCISQGLFKKIMNWLSKLFG
;
A
#
# COMPACT_ATOMS: atom_id res chain seq x y z
N ASP A 1 0.03 -26.33 -26.32
CA ASP A 1 1.09 -25.97 -27.27
C ASP A 1 1.63 -24.62 -26.81
N GLY A 2 2.40 -24.65 -25.71
CA GLY A 2 2.77 -23.47 -24.95
C GLY A 2 3.82 -22.64 -25.69
N ASP A 3 3.36 -21.66 -26.45
CA ASP A 3 4.17 -20.51 -26.83
C ASP A 3 4.44 -19.67 -25.58
N ASP A 4 5.72 -19.36 -25.35
CA ASP A 4 6.20 -18.50 -24.27
C ASP A 4 5.66 -17.08 -24.46
N ASP A 5 4.53 -16.77 -23.81
CA ASP A 5 4.05 -15.41 -23.65
C ASP A 5 5.00 -14.64 -22.70
N TYR A 6 6.03 -14.00 -23.27
CA TYR A 6 6.87 -13.08 -22.50
C TYR A 6 6.18 -11.71 -22.42
N ALA A 7 5.96 -11.24 -21.19
CA ALA A 7 5.56 -9.86 -20.94
C ALA A 7 6.81 -8.98 -20.82
N GLU A 8 7.05 -8.12 -21.80
CA GLU A 8 8.13 -7.14 -21.76
C GLU A 8 7.65 -5.88 -21.00
N PHE A 9 8.20 -5.63 -19.82
CA PHE A 9 7.93 -4.41 -19.06
C PHE A 9 9.02 -3.37 -19.36
N LYS A 10 8.63 -2.26 -20.02
CA LYS A 10 9.51 -1.10 -20.17
C LYS A 10 9.47 -0.26 -18.90
N CYS A 11 10.43 -0.49 -18.01
CA CYS A 11 10.65 0.37 -16.85
C CYS A 11 11.22 1.73 -17.28
N ILE A 12 10.62 2.82 -16.81
CA ILE A 12 11.15 4.18 -16.99
C ILE A 12 12.15 4.44 -15.85
N LEU A 13 13.34 4.96 -16.18
CA LEU A 13 14.37 5.34 -15.22
C LEU A 13 13.85 6.38 -14.21
N GLU A 14 14.11 6.13 -12.92
CA GLU A 14 13.59 6.87 -11.74
C GLU A 14 13.82 8.39 -11.78
N LEU A 15 14.80 8.86 -12.56
CA LEU A 15 15.15 10.28 -12.66
C LEU A 15 14.29 11.09 -13.64
N LYS A 16 13.30 10.46 -14.29
CA LYS A 16 12.34 11.13 -15.20
C LYS A 16 10.88 10.97 -14.77
N VAL A 17 10.64 10.60 -13.52
CA VAL A 17 9.28 10.44 -13.01
C VAL A 17 8.85 11.78 -12.40
N THR A 18 8.13 12.60 -13.18
CA THR A 18 7.42 13.77 -12.65
C THR A 18 6.19 13.31 -11.85
N GLU A 19 5.70 14.12 -10.91
CA GLU A 19 4.48 13.80 -10.13
C GLU A 19 3.26 13.49 -11.03
N GLU A 20 3.20 14.09 -12.21
CA GLU A 20 2.21 13.80 -13.27
C GLU A 20 2.25 12.33 -13.73
N ILE A 21 3.40 11.67 -13.67
CA ILE A 21 3.60 10.28 -14.12
C ILE A 21 3.16 9.26 -13.05
N ILE A 22 3.16 9.63 -11.76
CA ILE A 22 2.78 8.73 -10.66
C ILE A 22 1.28 8.82 -10.34
N GLY A 23 0.64 9.97 -10.56
CA GLY A 23 -0.75 10.23 -10.16
C GLY A 23 -1.84 9.88 -11.19
N GLY A 24 -1.51 9.69 -12.47
CA GLY A 24 -2.50 9.77 -13.56
C GLY A 24 -2.79 8.49 -14.34
N LYS A 25 -2.10 7.36 -14.08
CA LYS A 25 -2.21 6.19 -14.95
C LYS A 25 -3.55 5.47 -14.81
N GLY A 26 -4.39 5.62 -15.83
CA GLY A 26 -5.66 4.92 -15.99
C GLY A 26 -5.64 3.95 -17.18
N PHE A 27 -6.80 3.38 -17.45
CA PHE A 27 -7.05 2.45 -18.55
C PHE A 27 -8.38 2.82 -19.21
N ARG A 28 -8.45 2.76 -20.54
CA ARG A 28 -9.62 3.16 -21.32
C ARG A 28 -10.70 2.08 -21.39
N TYR A 29 -10.28 0.83 -21.31
CA TYR A 29 -11.16 -0.32 -21.44
C TYR A 29 -10.92 -1.31 -20.32
N ALA A 30 -11.97 -2.04 -19.99
CA ALA A 30 -11.94 -3.15 -19.06
C ALA A 30 -12.87 -4.26 -19.54
N TYR A 31 -12.49 -5.47 -19.18
CA TYR A 31 -13.24 -6.68 -19.42
C TYR A 31 -13.28 -7.50 -18.16
N TRP A 32 -14.42 -8.13 -17.89
CA TRP A 32 -14.54 -9.09 -16.80
C TRP A 32 -15.50 -10.20 -17.13
N GLN A 33 -15.28 -11.34 -16.48
CA GLN A 33 -16.17 -12.48 -16.49
C GLN A 33 -16.56 -12.81 -15.05
N CYS A 34 -17.80 -13.23 -14.86
CA CYS A 34 -18.32 -13.69 -13.58
C CYS A 34 -18.33 -15.23 -13.52
N TYR A 35 -18.57 -15.79 -12.33
CA TYR A 35 -18.60 -17.25 -12.14
C TYR A 35 -19.80 -17.95 -12.80
N ASP A 36 -20.87 -17.22 -13.11
CA ASP A 36 -22.04 -17.72 -13.86
C ASP A 36 -21.83 -17.76 -15.39
N LYS A 37 -20.61 -17.42 -15.85
CA LYS A 37 -20.19 -17.30 -17.26
C LYS A 37 -20.69 -16.03 -17.97
N GLU A 38 -21.39 -15.12 -17.28
CA GLU A 38 -21.66 -13.79 -17.85
C GLU A 38 -20.38 -12.96 -17.96
N GLU A 39 -20.30 -12.16 -19.01
CA GLU A 39 -19.14 -11.32 -19.30
C GLU A 39 -19.56 -9.93 -19.76
N GLU A 40 -18.68 -8.95 -19.54
CA GLU A 40 -18.97 -7.56 -19.85
C GLU A 40 -17.70 -6.84 -20.32
N LYS A 41 -17.87 -5.95 -21.30
CA LYS A 41 -16.80 -5.13 -21.90
C LYS A 41 -17.21 -3.67 -21.82
N GLN A 42 -16.51 -2.90 -20.99
CA GLN A 42 -16.77 -1.47 -20.83
C GLN A 42 -15.55 -0.65 -21.20
N GLY A 43 -15.80 0.53 -21.77
CA GLY A 43 -14.75 1.45 -22.13
C GLY A 43 -15.09 2.31 -23.33
N GLY A 44 -14.12 3.13 -23.71
CA GLY A 44 -14.19 4.03 -24.87
C GLY A 44 -13.01 4.99 -24.87
N GLU A 45 -12.81 5.71 -25.97
CA GLU A 45 -11.68 6.63 -26.12
C GLU A 45 -11.61 7.69 -25.02
N ALA A 46 -12.74 8.15 -24.48
CA ALA A 46 -12.77 9.12 -23.37
C ALA A 46 -12.76 8.48 -21.97
N SER A 47 -12.86 7.15 -21.86
CA SER A 47 -13.11 6.44 -20.61
C SER A 47 -11.83 6.16 -19.81
N CYS A 48 -11.04 7.20 -19.53
CA CYS A 48 -9.83 7.00 -18.73
C CYS A 48 -10.17 6.82 -17.24
N LYS A 49 -9.95 5.62 -16.69
CA LYS A 49 -10.25 5.31 -15.28
C LYS A 49 -9.15 4.50 -14.63
N LEU A 50 -9.00 4.64 -13.32
CA LEU A 50 -8.04 3.85 -12.54
C LEU A 50 -8.44 2.37 -12.50
N SER A 51 -7.45 1.48 -12.40
CA SER A 51 -7.69 0.03 -12.26
C SER A 51 -8.65 -0.32 -11.11
N ARG A 52 -8.52 0.38 -9.96
CA ARG A 52 -9.45 0.21 -8.82
C ARG A 52 -10.91 0.57 -9.16
N THR A 53 -11.13 1.54 -10.02
CA THR A 53 -12.46 1.95 -10.47
C THR A 53 -13.06 0.87 -11.36
N TRP A 54 -12.29 0.34 -12.31
CA TRP A 54 -12.72 -0.78 -13.15
C TRP A 54 -13.02 -2.05 -12.34
N LYS A 55 -12.15 -2.39 -11.38
CA LYS A 55 -12.36 -3.54 -10.50
C LYS A 55 -13.63 -3.41 -9.65
N LYS A 56 -13.95 -2.19 -9.22
CA LYS A 56 -15.20 -1.88 -8.52
C LYS A 56 -16.42 -2.18 -9.42
N TYR A 57 -16.42 -1.69 -10.66
CA TYR A 57 -17.51 -1.98 -11.60
C TYR A 57 -17.68 -3.48 -11.88
N ALA A 58 -16.57 -4.20 -12.06
CA ALA A 58 -16.60 -5.65 -12.23
C ALA A 58 -17.21 -6.36 -11.00
N THR A 59 -16.83 -5.93 -9.80
CA THR A 59 -17.33 -6.50 -8.54
C THR A 59 -18.82 -6.24 -8.35
N GLU A 60 -19.27 -5.01 -8.61
CA GLU A 60 -20.69 -4.64 -8.54
C GLU A 60 -21.52 -5.41 -9.57
N PHE A 61 -21.02 -5.57 -10.80
CA PHE A 61 -21.70 -6.34 -11.84
C PHE A 61 -21.81 -7.84 -11.51
N CYS A 62 -20.81 -8.43 -10.84
CA CYS A 62 -20.78 -9.86 -10.51
C CYS A 62 -21.29 -10.20 -9.10
N GLN A 63 -21.79 -9.25 -8.30
CA GLN A 63 -22.02 -9.42 -6.85
C GLN A 63 -22.94 -10.60 -6.48
N GLU A 64 -23.84 -11.02 -7.36
CA GLU A 64 -24.77 -12.15 -7.15
C GLU A 64 -24.62 -13.24 -8.22
N LYS A 65 -23.53 -13.20 -8.98
CA LYS A 65 -23.27 -14.09 -10.10
C LYS A 65 -22.37 -15.23 -9.66
N CYS A 66 -22.99 -16.38 -9.41
CA CYS A 66 -22.36 -17.56 -8.86
C CYS A 66 -22.30 -18.71 -9.88
N ASN A 67 -21.35 -19.61 -9.70
CA ASN A 67 -21.31 -20.87 -10.44
C ASN A 67 -22.51 -21.79 -10.09
N GLU A 68 -22.72 -22.84 -10.88
CA GLU A 68 -23.90 -23.73 -10.80
C GLU A 68 -24.12 -24.39 -9.42
N ASP A 69 -23.05 -24.59 -8.65
CA ASP A 69 -23.09 -25.18 -7.30
C ASP A 69 -23.11 -24.12 -6.17
N ASN A 70 -23.17 -22.83 -6.50
CA ASN A 70 -23.09 -21.69 -5.59
C ASN A 70 -21.85 -21.68 -4.67
N SER A 71 -20.78 -22.40 -5.02
CA SER A 71 -19.56 -22.44 -4.20
C SER A 71 -18.68 -21.20 -4.36
N LYS A 72 -18.80 -20.48 -5.49
CA LYS A 72 -18.03 -19.27 -5.80
C LYS A 72 -18.91 -18.25 -6.50
N CYS A 73 -18.83 -17.01 -6.03
CA CYS A 73 -19.59 -15.87 -6.56
C CYS A 73 -18.64 -14.71 -6.85
N GLY A 74 -19.02 -13.84 -7.78
CA GLY A 74 -18.24 -12.66 -8.13
C GLY A 74 -17.44 -12.83 -9.42
N VAL A 75 -16.35 -12.06 -9.49
CA VAL A 75 -15.49 -11.97 -10.68
C VAL A 75 -14.57 -13.19 -10.74
N THR A 76 -14.60 -13.91 -11.86
CA THR A 76 -13.65 -15.01 -12.13
C THR A 76 -12.43 -14.53 -12.91
N SER A 77 -12.61 -13.58 -13.83
CA SER A 77 -11.54 -13.01 -14.65
C SER A 77 -11.72 -11.51 -14.80
N PHE A 78 -10.62 -10.76 -14.79
CA PHE A 78 -10.60 -9.30 -14.91
C PHE A 78 -9.36 -8.86 -15.69
N SER A 79 -9.57 -8.03 -16.71
CA SER A 79 -8.50 -7.41 -17.47
C SER A 79 -8.82 -5.96 -17.80
N ILE A 80 -7.76 -5.18 -18.00
CA ILE A 80 -7.80 -3.77 -18.37
C ILE A 80 -6.91 -3.59 -19.59
N ILE A 81 -7.36 -2.74 -20.51
CA ILE A 81 -6.75 -2.60 -21.83
C ILE A 81 -6.62 -1.12 -22.15
N GLU A 82 -5.52 -0.79 -22.83
CA GLU A 82 -5.15 0.54 -23.29
C GLU A 82 -4.94 1.55 -22.15
N GLU A 83 -3.67 1.77 -21.82
CA GLU A 83 -3.28 2.76 -20.83
C GLU A 83 -3.63 4.17 -21.30
N CYS A 84 -4.04 5.00 -20.36
CA CYS A 84 -4.29 6.42 -20.57
C CYS A 84 -3.81 7.21 -19.37
N TYR A 85 -3.65 8.51 -19.57
CA TYR A 85 -3.28 9.42 -18.51
C TYR A 85 -4.48 10.32 -18.24
N LEU A 86 -4.91 10.33 -16.99
CA LEU A 86 -5.85 11.33 -16.52
C LEU A 86 -5.14 12.67 -16.63
N ASP A 87 -5.58 13.50 -17.57
CA ASP A 87 -5.30 14.93 -17.52
C ASP A 87 -6.00 15.47 -16.26
N LEU A 88 -5.31 15.33 -15.13
CA LEU A 88 -5.45 16.19 -13.98
C LEU A 88 -4.90 17.55 -14.40
N GLY A 89 -5.48 18.13 -15.46
CA GLY A 89 -5.12 19.45 -15.94
C GLY A 89 -5.11 20.40 -14.75
N GLU A 90 -4.24 21.40 -14.82
CA GLU A 90 -3.92 22.47 -13.84
C GLU A 90 -5.14 23.23 -13.29
N LYS A 91 -6.20 22.53 -12.91
CA LYS A 91 -7.37 23.06 -12.26
C LYS A 91 -6.98 23.12 -10.81
N GLU A 92 -6.57 24.33 -10.43
CA GLU A 92 -6.65 24.84 -9.07
C GLU A 92 -7.82 24.16 -8.34
N VAL A 93 -7.48 23.26 -7.44
CA VAL A 93 -8.47 22.62 -6.59
C VAL A 93 -8.93 23.68 -5.60
N VAL A 94 -9.90 24.49 -6.02
CA VAL A 94 -10.68 25.35 -5.12
C VAL A 94 -11.58 24.41 -4.33
N PHE A 95 -11.00 23.85 -3.27
CA PHE A 95 -11.75 23.22 -2.20
C PHE A 95 -12.60 24.31 -1.52
N ALA A 96 -13.83 24.48 -2.00
CA ALA A 96 -14.86 25.17 -1.23
C ALA A 96 -15.27 24.24 -0.07
N SER A 97 -14.47 24.20 0.98
CA SER A 97 -14.91 23.71 2.27
C SER A 97 -15.78 24.80 2.90
N SER A 98 -17.09 24.67 2.77
CA SER A 98 -18.03 25.36 3.63
C SER A 98 -17.99 24.70 5.01
N ILE A 99 -17.05 25.14 5.84
CA ILE A 99 -17.17 25.12 7.29
C ILE A 99 -16.77 26.51 7.75
N GLU A 100 -17.72 27.18 8.38
CA GLU A 100 -17.62 28.52 8.93
C GLU A 100 -16.56 28.59 10.05
N GLU A 101 -15.81 29.71 9.99
CA GLU A 101 -15.14 30.52 11.04
C GLU A 101 -14.61 29.80 12.30
N GLU A 102 -13.32 29.90 12.67
CA GLU A 102 -12.73 31.15 13.17
C GLU A 102 -11.23 31.34 12.83
N LYS A 103 -10.85 32.62 12.80
CA LYS A 103 -9.58 33.21 12.39
C LYS A 103 -8.38 32.76 13.24
N LYS A 104 -7.37 32.18 12.58
CA LYS A 104 -5.95 32.50 12.86
C LYS A 104 -5.10 32.27 11.61
N GLN A 105 -4.34 33.29 11.26
CA GLN A 105 -3.58 33.46 10.03
C GLN A 105 -2.45 32.42 9.94
N GLY A 106 -2.76 31.27 9.33
CA GLY A 106 -1.83 30.17 9.09
C GLY A 106 -1.15 30.31 7.73
N LYS A 107 0.17 30.47 7.74
CA LYS A 107 1.03 30.29 6.57
C LYS A 107 0.80 28.88 6.03
N LYS A 108 0.16 28.77 4.86
CA LYS A 108 -0.06 27.51 4.13
C LYS A 108 1.29 26.98 3.68
N ILE A 109 1.91 26.13 4.51
CA ILE A 109 3.08 25.33 4.12
C ILE A 109 2.51 24.25 3.22
N ILE A 110 2.82 24.34 1.92
CA ILE A 110 2.67 23.21 1.01
C ILE A 110 3.75 22.22 1.48
N GLU A 111 3.39 21.29 2.36
CA GLU A 111 4.24 20.15 2.66
C GLU A 111 4.30 19.30 1.39
N GLU A 112 5.44 19.33 0.73
CA GLU A 112 5.81 18.45 -0.36
C GLU A 112 5.53 17.00 0.09
N ILE A 113 4.62 16.31 -0.61
CA ILE A 113 4.22 14.95 -0.26
C ILE A 113 5.35 14.02 -0.71
N LEU A 114 6.29 13.73 0.19
CA LEU A 114 7.37 12.79 -0.05
C LEU A 114 6.82 11.35 -0.12
N ILE A 115 6.77 10.79 -1.32
CA ILE A 115 6.37 9.39 -1.55
C ILE A 115 7.62 8.49 -1.49
N CYS A 116 7.64 7.55 -0.54
CA CYS A 116 8.71 6.57 -0.40
C CYS A 116 8.23 5.20 -0.86
N LYS A 117 8.74 4.70 -1.99
CA LYS A 117 8.46 3.34 -2.46
C LYS A 117 9.31 2.35 -1.65
N ASP A 118 8.68 1.28 -1.13
CA ASP A 118 9.33 0.23 -0.33
C ASP A 118 10.08 0.76 0.91
N SER A 119 9.56 1.84 1.52
CA SER A 119 10.17 2.57 2.61
C SER A 119 9.13 3.44 3.33
N CYS A 120 9.49 4.01 4.47
CA CYS A 120 8.60 4.90 5.22
C CYS A 120 9.07 6.37 5.12
N PRO A 121 8.18 7.32 4.79
CA PRO A 121 8.48 8.74 4.85
C PRO A 121 8.49 9.21 6.30
N PHE A 122 9.57 9.86 6.72
CA PHE A 122 9.66 10.52 8.02
C PHE A 122 10.66 11.68 7.96
N ASP A 123 10.30 12.86 8.46
CA ASP A 123 11.22 14.00 8.55
C ASP A 123 11.88 14.36 7.20
N GLY A 124 11.08 14.38 6.13
CA GLY A 124 11.53 14.69 4.77
C GLY A 124 12.52 13.68 4.17
N LYS A 125 12.60 12.46 4.70
CA LYS A 125 13.48 11.38 4.22
C LYS A 125 12.75 10.06 4.14
N CYS A 126 13.22 9.17 3.27
CA CYS A 126 12.77 7.78 3.19
C CYS A 126 13.69 6.87 4.00
N TYR A 127 13.09 6.00 4.81
CA TYR A 127 13.81 5.00 5.60
C TYR A 127 13.41 3.58 5.19
N PRO A 128 14.36 2.64 5.09
CA PRO A 128 14.05 1.27 4.71
C PRO A 128 13.21 0.56 5.79
N PHE A 129 12.48 -0.49 5.40
CA PHE A 129 11.74 -1.35 6.34
C PHE A 129 12.65 -1.90 7.45
N GLY A 130 12.11 -1.94 8.67
CA GLY A 130 12.84 -2.31 9.88
C GLY A 130 13.69 -1.18 10.48
N HIS A 131 13.83 -0.02 9.82
CA HIS A 131 14.55 1.11 10.40
C HIS A 131 13.85 1.63 11.66
N ARG A 132 14.60 1.83 12.75
CA ARG A 132 14.08 2.23 14.05
C ARG A 132 14.43 3.67 14.37
N LYS A 133 13.44 4.48 14.75
CA LYS A 133 13.64 5.88 15.17
C LYS A 133 12.55 6.27 16.17
N SER A 134 12.93 6.87 17.29
CA SER A 134 12.02 7.40 18.31
C SER A 134 10.94 6.41 18.78
N GLU A 135 11.36 5.22 19.24
CA GLU A 135 10.48 4.13 19.72
C GLU A 135 9.50 3.58 18.67
N LYS A 136 9.70 3.95 17.41
CA LYS A 136 8.96 3.43 16.26
C LYS A 136 9.89 2.67 15.32
N PHE A 137 9.30 1.86 14.46
CA PHE A 137 10.00 1.25 13.35
C PHE A 137 9.21 1.41 12.04
N CYS A 138 9.91 1.43 10.92
CA CYS A 138 9.31 1.45 9.60
C CYS A 138 8.76 0.06 9.26
N SER A 139 7.44 -0.12 9.29
CA SER A 139 6.79 -1.39 8.94
C SER A 139 6.69 -1.59 7.44
N ASP A 140 6.47 -2.84 7.04
CA ASP A 140 6.19 -3.28 5.68
C ASP A 140 4.96 -2.60 5.06
N THR A 141 4.05 -2.06 5.87
CA THR A 141 2.92 -1.24 5.42
C THR A 141 3.32 0.16 4.93
N GLY A 142 4.59 0.57 5.06
CA GLY A 142 5.08 1.89 4.62
C GLY A 142 4.90 3.00 5.65
N PHE A 143 4.61 2.66 6.91
CA PHE A 143 4.40 3.63 7.98
C PHE A 143 5.32 3.38 9.18
N PHE A 144 5.65 4.43 9.92
CA PHE A 144 6.31 4.28 11.21
C PHE A 144 5.28 3.92 12.27
N ILE A 145 5.39 2.71 12.84
CA ILE A 145 4.52 2.22 13.89
C ILE A 145 5.28 2.03 15.21
N GLU A 146 4.57 2.10 16.33
CA GLU A 146 5.14 1.97 17.67
C GLU A 146 5.75 0.58 17.88
N GLN A 147 6.88 0.54 18.58
CA GLN A 147 7.48 -0.72 18.98
C GLN A 147 6.75 -1.36 20.17
N LEU A 148 6.62 -2.68 20.12
CA LEU A 148 5.99 -3.50 21.12
C LEU A 148 6.87 -3.63 22.37
N LYS A 149 6.20 -3.68 23.52
CA LYS A 149 6.83 -3.92 24.84
C LYS A 149 7.03 -5.42 25.07
N GLY A 150 7.68 -5.77 26.17
CA GLY A 150 7.87 -7.17 26.56
C GLY A 150 6.54 -7.93 26.63
N ASP A 151 6.60 -9.21 26.33
CA ASP A 151 5.50 -10.19 26.36
C ASP A 151 4.40 -9.98 25.30
N ALA A 152 4.53 -8.98 24.43
CA ALA A 152 3.65 -8.79 23.29
C ALA A 152 3.94 -9.80 22.16
N VAL A 153 2.92 -10.16 21.38
CA VAL A 153 3.06 -11.02 20.20
C VAL A 153 3.76 -10.24 19.09
N CYS A 154 4.76 -10.84 18.46
CA CYS A 154 5.54 -10.24 17.38
C CYS A 154 5.78 -11.22 16.24
N GLU A 155 6.01 -10.70 15.04
CA GLU A 155 6.43 -11.49 13.87
C GLU A 155 7.92 -11.33 13.58
N ASN A 156 8.50 -10.17 13.85
CA ASN A 156 9.91 -9.88 13.64
C ASN A 156 10.59 -9.11 14.78
N ASN A 157 11.92 -9.09 14.76
CA ASN A 157 12.74 -8.45 15.80
C ASN A 157 12.57 -6.93 15.88
N PHE A 158 12.24 -6.25 14.78
CA PHE A 158 12.12 -4.79 14.72
C PHE A 158 10.85 -4.29 15.40
N GLU A 159 9.81 -5.13 15.47
CA GLU A 159 8.61 -4.83 16.24
C GLU A 159 8.90 -4.65 17.73
N CYS A 160 9.83 -5.42 18.29
CA CYS A 160 10.11 -5.37 19.72
C CYS A 160 11.04 -4.21 20.10
N SER A 161 10.66 -3.46 21.13
CA SER A 161 11.52 -2.43 21.77
C SER A 161 12.88 -3.00 22.19
N SER A 162 12.93 -4.27 22.56
CA SER A 162 14.15 -5.00 22.90
C SER A 162 15.02 -5.44 21.72
N ASN A 163 14.52 -5.33 20.48
CA ASN A 163 15.10 -5.92 19.27
C ASN A 163 15.08 -7.46 19.24
N LEU A 164 14.25 -8.11 20.06
CA LEU A 164 14.27 -9.56 20.20
C LEU A 164 12.84 -10.13 20.25
N CYS A 165 12.47 -10.82 19.19
CA CYS A 165 11.26 -11.60 19.04
C CYS A 165 11.64 -13.09 19.00
N VAL A 166 11.20 -13.87 19.98
CA VAL A 166 11.49 -15.31 20.06
C VAL A 166 10.17 -16.03 20.34
N ASP A 167 9.91 -17.11 19.60
CA ASP A 167 8.66 -17.86 19.69
C ASP A 167 7.41 -16.97 19.60
N SER A 168 7.45 -16.03 18.65
CA SER A 168 6.40 -15.02 18.42
C SER A 168 6.11 -14.11 19.62
N GLN A 169 7.06 -13.93 20.54
CA GLN A 169 6.93 -13.04 21.70
C GLN A 169 8.12 -12.11 21.87
N CYS A 170 7.84 -10.85 22.19
CA CYS A 170 8.86 -9.86 22.49
C CYS A 170 9.48 -10.12 23.87
N ILE A 171 10.79 -10.30 23.92
CA ILE A 171 11.48 -10.53 25.20
C ILE A 171 11.94 -9.20 25.78
N SER A 172 11.60 -8.89 27.03
CA SER A 172 12.05 -7.64 27.66
C SER A 172 13.58 -7.62 27.89
N GLN A 173 14.24 -6.49 27.63
CA GLN A 173 15.69 -6.33 27.86
C GLN A 173 16.09 -6.64 29.32
N GLY A 174 15.20 -6.34 30.27
CA GLY A 174 15.42 -6.61 31.69
C GLY A 174 15.50 -8.11 32.02
N LEU A 175 14.65 -8.94 31.39
CA LEU A 175 14.68 -10.39 31.57
C LEU A 175 15.97 -10.99 31.01
N PHE A 176 16.34 -10.60 29.78
CA PHE A 176 17.55 -11.11 29.13
C PHE A 176 18.83 -10.74 29.91
N LYS A 177 18.92 -9.50 30.41
CA LYS A 177 20.05 -9.06 31.25
C LYS A 177 20.16 -9.86 32.55
N LYS A 178 19.03 -10.21 33.18
CA LYS A 178 19.00 -11.05 34.39
C LYS A 178 19.50 -12.47 34.11
N ILE A 179 19.08 -13.06 32.99
CA ILE A 179 19.51 -14.42 32.58
C ILE A 179 21.01 -14.44 32.29
N MET A 180 21.52 -13.47 31.52
CA MET A 180 22.97 -13.38 31.22
C MET A 180 23.81 -13.19 32.48
N ASN A 181 23.37 -12.34 33.42
CA ASN A 181 24.06 -12.15 34.70
C ASN A 181 24.02 -13.38 35.62
N TRP A 182 23.01 -14.25 35.48
CA TRP A 182 22.94 -15.50 36.21
C TRP A 182 23.87 -16.55 35.59
N LEU A 183 23.86 -16.69 34.25
CA LEU A 183 24.77 -17.58 33.51
C LEU A 183 26.24 -17.23 33.74
N SER A 184 26.58 -15.93 33.74
CA SER A 184 27.96 -15.48 33.98
C SER A 184 28.47 -15.80 35.39
N LYS A 185 27.57 -15.96 36.38
CA LYS A 185 27.92 -16.35 37.75
C LYS A 185 27.99 -17.86 37.96
N LEU A 186 27.35 -18.64 37.08
CA LEU A 186 27.34 -20.09 37.18
C LEU A 186 28.55 -20.72 36.49
N PHE A 187 29.10 -20.04 35.48
CA PHE A 187 30.15 -20.57 34.60
C PHE A 187 31.42 -19.70 34.49
N GLY A 188 31.54 -18.65 35.30
CA GLY A 188 32.72 -17.77 35.38
C GLY A 188 33.12 -17.52 36.82
#